data_AF-A0A4D4N9W8-F1
#
_entry.id   AF-A0A4D4N9W8-F1
#
_cell.length_a   1.000
_cell.length_b   1.000
_cell.length_c   1.000
_cell.angle_alpha   90.00
_cell.angle_beta   90.00
_cell.angle_gamma   90.00
#
_symmetry.space_group_name_H-M   'P 1'
#
loop_
_entity.id
_entity.type
_entity.pdbx_description
1 polymer ?
#
loop_
_entity_poly.entity_id
_entity_poly.type
_entity_poly.pdbx_seq_one_letter_code
_entity_poly.pdbx_strand_id
1 'polypeptide(L)'
;MRKAAPAGTPAGGTDPRFENGPLAVIDVEDGQVLAYCTGGLVLDVPAKSIPALVDWTLREAKLGQPKLSGPGKDADPLIVLTEAALERYGLPVALTDEERLAGRIPEGHKVIKQLVRAEWKLTKRGFGPWARIYRPAQGSERACVQLCIPSWNALDTRHWGEAGQLPPAELARVLGVYASRVMTPRGSTAVTGLELMTALHPPTRASEPDESGKRHSEHNPGSLGKDPVDCARARPPTGTRCSRTCRGSTCAARRRSCSRRRTTGRGR
;
A
#
# COMPACT_ATOMS: atom_id res chain seq x y z
N MET A 1 2.23 24.83 -51.99
CA MET A 1 2.94 23.92 -51.06
C MET A 1 2.74 24.43 -49.63
N ARG A 2 1.87 23.79 -48.84
CA ARG A 2 1.73 24.09 -47.41
C ARG A 2 2.62 23.13 -46.64
N LYS A 3 3.63 23.67 -45.95
CA LYS A 3 4.61 22.94 -45.16
C LYS A 3 3.90 22.36 -43.92
N ALA A 4 3.89 21.04 -43.79
CA ALA A 4 3.35 20.35 -42.62
C ALA A 4 4.21 20.68 -41.39
N ALA A 5 3.55 21.02 -40.28
CA ALA A 5 4.18 21.17 -38.98
C ALA A 5 4.62 19.78 -38.46
N PRO A 6 5.76 19.67 -37.76
CA PRO A 6 6.22 18.39 -37.25
C PRO A 6 5.27 17.91 -36.14
N ALA A 7 4.75 16.70 -36.31
CA ALA A 7 4.14 15.93 -35.25
C ALA A 7 5.24 15.48 -34.28
N GLY A 8 5.12 15.82 -33.00
CA GLY A 8 6.02 15.32 -31.97
C GLY A 8 6.22 16.25 -30.79
N THR A 9 5.17 16.51 -30.02
CA THR A 9 5.36 16.79 -28.59
C THR A 9 5.14 15.45 -27.89
N PRO A 10 6.16 14.83 -27.27
CA PRO A 10 5.94 13.65 -26.45
C PRO A 10 4.99 14.04 -25.31
N ALA A 11 3.96 13.25 -25.08
CA ALA A 11 3.17 13.35 -23.86
C ALA A 11 4.13 13.17 -22.67
N GLY A 12 4.33 14.25 -21.90
CA GLY A 12 4.98 14.32 -20.59
C GLY A 12 6.09 13.30 -20.33
N GLY A 13 7.35 13.71 -20.55
CA GLY A 13 8.53 12.90 -20.23
C GLY A 13 8.45 12.32 -18.81
N THR A 14 8.33 11.00 -18.74
CA THR A 14 8.43 10.23 -17.50
C THR A 14 9.77 10.53 -16.85
N ASP A 15 9.76 10.83 -15.55
CA ASP A 15 10.99 10.99 -14.77
C ASP A 15 11.87 9.74 -14.96
N PRO A 16 13.11 9.87 -15.47
CA PRO A 16 13.96 8.71 -15.77
C PRO A 16 14.21 7.78 -14.57
N ARG A 17 14.02 8.28 -13.34
CA ARG A 17 14.13 7.49 -12.11
C ARG A 17 13.00 6.45 -11.96
N PHE A 18 11.88 6.69 -12.62
CA PHE A 18 10.64 5.92 -12.48
C PHE A 18 10.09 5.45 -13.84
N GLU A 19 10.98 5.16 -14.79
CA GLU A 19 10.63 4.86 -16.19
C GLU A 19 9.68 3.65 -16.32
N ASN A 20 9.75 2.70 -15.39
CA ASN A 20 8.95 1.47 -15.43
C ASN A 20 7.62 1.60 -14.65
N GLY A 21 7.34 2.79 -14.12
CA GLY A 21 6.07 3.14 -13.48
C GLY A 21 6.00 2.83 -11.97
N PRO A 22 4.80 2.93 -11.37
CA PRO A 22 4.61 2.89 -9.92
C PRO A 22 4.86 1.52 -9.28
N LEU A 23 4.67 0.44 -10.05
CA LEU A 23 4.53 -0.90 -9.53
C LEU A 23 4.86 -1.97 -10.56
N ALA A 24 5.15 -3.17 -10.05
CA ALA A 24 5.20 -4.38 -10.85
C ALA A 24 4.47 -5.53 -10.14
N VAL A 25 3.87 -6.42 -10.92
CA VAL A 25 3.37 -7.72 -10.46
C VAL A 25 4.44 -8.77 -10.74
N ILE A 26 4.92 -9.43 -9.70
CA ILE A 26 5.95 -10.46 -9.77
C ILE A 26 5.27 -11.81 -9.87
N ASP A 27 5.60 -12.55 -10.90
CA ASP A 27 5.11 -13.89 -11.15
C ASP A 27 6.22 -14.82 -11.61
N VAL A 28 5.91 -16.11 -11.75
CA VAL A 28 6.83 -17.13 -12.23
C VAL A 28 6.25 -17.84 -13.43
N GLU A 29 6.97 -17.79 -14.55
CA GLU A 29 6.60 -18.45 -15.81
C GLU A 29 7.80 -19.31 -16.26
N ASP A 30 7.55 -20.59 -16.55
CA ASP A 30 8.59 -21.56 -16.93
C ASP A 30 9.84 -21.57 -16.01
N GLY A 31 9.62 -21.34 -14.71
CA GLY A 31 10.66 -21.28 -13.69
C GLY A 31 11.48 -19.98 -13.66
N GLN A 32 11.17 -19.03 -14.55
CA GLN A 32 11.75 -17.69 -14.59
C GLN A 32 10.88 -16.72 -13.81
N VAL A 33 11.50 -15.78 -13.09
CA VAL A 33 10.76 -14.77 -12.33
C VAL A 33 10.64 -13.52 -13.19
N LEU A 34 9.41 -13.08 -13.42
CA LEU A 34 9.08 -11.95 -14.28
C LEU A 34 8.39 -10.85 -13.48
N ALA A 35 8.65 -9.60 -13.86
CA ALA A 35 7.99 -8.42 -13.33
C ALA A 35 7.13 -7.76 -14.42
N TYR A 36 5.82 -7.90 -14.29
CA TYR A 36 4.83 -7.27 -15.15
C TYR A 36 4.60 -5.82 -14.70
N CYS A 37 5.18 -4.88 -15.43
CA CYS A 37 5.08 -3.45 -15.18
C CYS A 37 3.86 -2.83 -15.89
N THR A 38 3.55 -1.59 -15.51
CA THR A 38 2.50 -0.82 -16.21
C THR A 38 2.89 -0.56 -17.66
N GLY A 39 1.91 -0.52 -18.56
CA GLY A 39 2.17 -0.29 -19.99
C GLY A 39 2.58 -1.54 -20.78
N GLY A 40 2.52 -2.73 -20.17
CA GLY A 40 2.80 -4.01 -20.84
C GLY A 40 4.28 -4.37 -20.88
N LEU A 41 5.15 -3.60 -20.22
CA LEU A 41 6.55 -3.95 -20.05
C LEU A 41 6.70 -5.15 -19.12
N VAL A 42 7.57 -6.08 -19.49
CA VAL A 42 7.95 -7.23 -18.67
C VAL A 42 9.46 -7.21 -18.47
N LEU A 43 9.91 -7.34 -17.22
CA LEU A 43 11.32 -7.35 -16.85
C LEU A 43 11.71 -8.71 -16.27
N ASP A 44 12.92 -9.16 -16.57
CA ASP A 44 13.53 -10.30 -15.87
C ASP A 44 13.91 -9.89 -14.44
N VAL A 45 13.63 -10.78 -13.49
CA VAL A 45 13.92 -10.55 -12.06
C VAL A 45 15.02 -11.52 -11.60
N PRO A 46 16.29 -11.09 -11.51
CA PRO A 46 17.39 -11.95 -11.08
C PRO A 46 17.36 -12.26 -9.58
N ALA A 47 16.50 -11.58 -8.81
CA ALA A 47 16.42 -11.69 -7.37
C ALA A 47 15.92 -13.07 -6.91
N LYS A 48 16.77 -13.78 -6.15
CA LYS A 48 16.50 -15.13 -5.63
C LYS A 48 15.92 -15.17 -4.20
N SER A 49 15.68 -14.00 -3.60
CA SER A 49 15.14 -13.86 -2.24
C SER A 49 14.38 -12.54 -2.09
N ILE A 50 13.50 -12.42 -1.09
CA ILE A 50 12.77 -11.16 -0.83
C ILE A 50 13.71 -9.98 -0.55
N PRO A 51 14.79 -10.08 0.26
CA PRO A 51 15.73 -8.97 0.40
C PRO A 51 16.37 -8.55 -0.93
N ALA A 52 16.78 -9.52 -1.76
CA ALA A 52 17.34 -9.24 -3.07
C ALA A 52 16.31 -8.60 -4.02
N LEU A 53 15.03 -8.99 -3.90
CA LEU A 53 13.94 -8.40 -4.68
C LEU A 53 13.72 -6.93 -4.28
N VAL A 54 13.79 -6.62 -2.99
CA VAL A 54 13.71 -5.25 -2.48
C VAL A 54 14.89 -4.42 -2.98
N ASP A 55 16.12 -4.95 -2.94
CA ASP A 55 17.30 -4.26 -3.47
C ASP A 55 17.20 -4.02 -4.98
N TRP A 56 16.81 -5.04 -5.77
CA TRP A 56 16.59 -4.93 -7.21
C TRP A 56 15.52 -3.87 -7.53
N THR A 57 14.41 -3.87 -6.78
CA THR A 57 13.31 -2.90 -6.94
C THR A 57 13.81 -1.46 -6.82
N LEU A 58 14.70 -1.20 -5.86
CA LEU A 58 15.19 0.14 -5.58
C LEU A 58 16.35 0.59 -6.47
N ARG A 59 17.16 -0.35 -6.98
CA ARG A 59 18.41 -0.05 -7.69
C ARG A 59 18.33 -0.20 -9.20
N GLU A 60 17.51 -1.14 -9.68
CA GLU A 60 17.56 -1.60 -11.06
C GLU A 60 16.19 -1.51 -11.74
N ALA A 61 15.10 -1.79 -11.00
CA ALA A 61 13.76 -1.87 -11.58
C ALA A 61 13.18 -0.52 -12.00
N LYS A 62 13.77 0.62 -11.56
CA LYS A 62 13.29 1.98 -11.84
C LYS A 62 11.77 2.15 -11.64
N LEU A 63 11.30 1.61 -10.51
CA LEU A 63 9.90 1.69 -10.09
C LEU A 63 9.73 2.81 -9.07
N GLY A 64 8.58 3.48 -9.13
CA GLY A 64 8.17 4.53 -8.20
C GLY A 64 7.30 5.58 -8.88
N GLN A 65 7.01 6.66 -8.18
CA GLN A 65 6.37 7.84 -8.78
C GLN A 65 6.96 9.13 -8.20
N PRO A 66 7.03 10.19 -9.01
CA PRO A 66 7.40 11.50 -8.49
C PRO A 66 6.40 11.97 -7.43
N LYS A 67 6.88 12.81 -6.51
CA LYS A 67 6.03 13.46 -5.50
C LYS A 67 4.83 14.18 -6.12
N LEU A 68 3.67 14.05 -5.48
CA LEU A 68 2.43 14.70 -5.90
C LEU A 68 2.39 16.20 -5.62
N SER A 69 3.21 16.69 -4.68
CA SER A 69 3.29 18.10 -4.31
C SER A 69 4.75 18.49 -4.02
N GLY A 70 5.07 19.79 -4.15
CA GLY A 70 6.42 20.32 -3.93
C GLY A 70 7.04 19.91 -2.59
N PRO A 71 6.34 20.08 -1.45
CA PRO A 71 6.80 19.64 -0.12
C PRO A 71 6.64 18.12 0.13
N GLY A 72 6.03 17.40 -0.81
CA GLY A 72 5.80 15.96 -0.74
C GLY A 72 7.07 15.14 -1.01
N LYS A 73 6.90 13.81 -0.99
CA LYS A 73 7.97 12.84 -1.22
C LYS A 73 7.59 11.94 -2.40
N ASP A 74 8.61 11.44 -3.10
CA ASP A 74 8.40 10.43 -4.13
C ASP A 74 7.71 9.19 -3.52
N ALA A 75 6.80 8.60 -4.29
CA ALA A 75 6.05 7.43 -3.86
C ALA A 75 6.97 6.21 -3.85
N ASP A 76 6.90 5.45 -2.76
CA ASP A 76 7.61 4.17 -2.65
C ASP A 76 7.06 3.20 -3.72
N PRO A 77 7.93 2.45 -4.44
CA PRO A 77 7.48 1.45 -5.39
C PRO A 77 6.65 0.35 -4.73
N LEU A 78 5.70 -0.19 -5.48
CA LEU A 78 4.87 -1.31 -5.07
C LEU A 78 5.23 -2.58 -5.85
N ILE A 79 5.44 -3.66 -5.10
CA ILE A 79 5.65 -5.00 -5.63
C ILE A 79 4.45 -5.86 -5.23
N VAL A 80 3.75 -6.40 -6.21
CA VAL A 80 2.65 -7.35 -6.01
C VAL A 80 3.19 -8.75 -6.18
N LEU A 81 2.95 -9.66 -5.25
CA LEU A 81 3.44 -11.04 -5.32
C LEU A 81 2.27 -11.98 -5.61
N THR A 82 2.31 -12.68 -6.75
CA THR A 82 1.38 -13.78 -7.05
C THR A 82 1.66 -15.01 -6.18
N GLU A 83 0.76 -15.99 -6.19
CA GLU A 83 0.96 -17.26 -5.48
C GLU A 83 2.25 -17.97 -5.92
N ALA A 84 2.53 -18.03 -7.23
CA ALA A 84 3.76 -18.65 -7.74
C ALA A 84 5.02 -17.89 -7.28
N ALA A 85 4.98 -16.56 -7.20
CA ALA A 85 6.06 -15.78 -6.63
C ALA A 85 6.24 -16.05 -5.12
N LEU A 86 5.15 -16.21 -4.36
CA LEU A 86 5.23 -16.58 -2.94
C LEU A 86 5.96 -17.91 -2.75
N GLU A 87 5.57 -18.94 -3.49
CA GLU A 87 6.23 -20.25 -3.45
C GLU A 87 7.71 -20.14 -3.79
N ARG A 88 8.03 -19.43 -4.88
CA ARG A 88 9.40 -19.20 -5.33
C ARG A 88 10.29 -18.55 -4.29
N TYR A 89 9.73 -17.65 -3.48
CA TYR A 89 10.41 -16.93 -2.41
C TYR A 89 10.28 -17.59 -1.03
N GLY A 90 9.62 -18.75 -0.94
CA GLY A 90 9.45 -19.50 0.31
C GLY A 90 8.54 -18.80 1.30
N LEU A 91 7.49 -18.12 0.81
CA LEU A 91 6.38 -17.58 1.57
C LEU A 91 5.17 -18.52 1.46
N PRO A 92 4.28 -18.57 2.47
CA PRO A 92 3.07 -19.36 2.38
C PRO A 92 2.10 -18.75 1.35
N VAL A 93 1.56 -19.56 0.45
CA VAL A 93 0.58 -19.12 -0.55
C VAL A 93 -0.71 -18.60 0.08
N ALA A 94 -1.11 -19.20 1.20
CA ALA A 94 -2.25 -18.79 2.01
C ALA A 94 -1.86 -18.73 3.49
N LEU A 95 -2.43 -17.77 4.21
CA LEU A 95 -2.27 -17.69 5.66
C LEU A 95 -3.13 -18.75 6.36
N THR A 96 -2.59 -19.33 7.42
CA THR A 96 -3.40 -20.11 8.38
C THR A 96 -4.43 -19.21 9.06
N ASP A 97 -5.45 -19.80 9.70
CA ASP A 97 -6.46 -19.01 10.41
C ASP A 97 -5.86 -18.13 11.52
N GLU A 98 -4.85 -18.64 12.24
CA GLU A 98 -4.14 -17.88 13.27
C GLU A 98 -3.36 -16.70 12.68
N GLU A 99 -2.63 -16.90 11.58
CA GLU A 99 -1.90 -15.84 10.89
C GLU A 99 -2.83 -14.82 10.25
N ARG A 100 -3.97 -15.27 9.71
CA ARG A 100 -5.01 -14.41 9.15
C ARG A 100 -5.64 -13.52 10.23
N LEU A 101 -5.89 -14.08 11.42
CA LEU A 101 -6.36 -13.32 12.58
C LEU A 101 -5.29 -12.35 13.11
N ALA A 102 -4.02 -12.75 13.11
CA ALA A 102 -2.89 -11.90 13.45
C ALA A 102 -2.61 -10.84 12.36
N GLY A 103 -3.08 -11.05 11.14
CA GLY A 103 -2.87 -10.22 9.96
C GLY A 103 -1.43 -10.26 9.43
N ARG A 104 -0.65 -11.28 9.77
CA ARG A 104 0.79 -11.41 9.43
C ARG A 104 1.32 -12.82 9.69
N ILE A 105 2.41 -13.18 9.01
CA ILE A 105 3.19 -14.38 9.32
C ILE A 105 4.04 -14.19 10.61
N PRO A 106 4.46 -15.27 11.29
CA PRO A 106 5.24 -15.21 12.52
C PRO A 106 6.58 -14.51 12.34
N GLU A 107 7.01 -13.72 13.33
CA GLU A 107 8.30 -13.01 13.30
C GLU A 107 9.51 -13.94 13.16
N GLY A 108 9.37 -15.20 13.58
CA GLY A 108 10.38 -16.26 13.43
C GLY A 108 10.50 -16.84 12.01
N HIS A 109 9.67 -16.42 11.06
CA HIS A 109 9.67 -16.93 9.69
C HIS A 109 11.00 -16.66 8.98
N LYS A 110 11.44 -17.61 8.13
CA LYS A 110 12.76 -17.57 7.47
C LYS A 110 12.97 -16.27 6.68
N VAL A 111 11.96 -15.83 5.92
CA VAL A 111 12.02 -14.59 5.12
C VAL A 111 12.20 -13.35 5.99
N ILE A 112 11.53 -13.28 7.14
CA ILE A 112 11.69 -12.14 8.07
C ILE A 112 13.10 -12.13 8.65
N LYS A 113 13.63 -13.31 9.04
CA LYS A 113 15.02 -13.43 9.50
C LYS A 113 16.03 -12.99 8.43
N GLN A 114 15.77 -13.31 7.15
CA GLN A 114 16.61 -12.85 6.04
C GLN A 114 16.54 -11.33 5.86
N LEU A 115 15.35 -10.72 5.96
CA LEU A 115 15.19 -9.27 5.92
C LEU A 115 15.96 -8.58 7.04
N VAL A 116 15.82 -9.07 8.27
CA VAL A 116 16.54 -8.52 9.43
C VAL A 116 18.06 -8.65 9.25
N ARG A 117 18.55 -9.79 8.75
CA ARG A 117 19.98 -10.00 8.46
C ARG A 117 20.50 -9.04 7.39
N ALA A 118 19.66 -8.71 6.41
CA ALA A 118 19.95 -7.72 5.37
C ALA A 118 19.60 -6.28 5.82
N GLU A 119 19.46 -6.05 7.13
CA GLU A 119 19.21 -4.75 7.76
C GLU A 119 17.91 -4.05 7.30
N TRP A 120 16.98 -4.80 6.72
CA TRP A 120 15.65 -4.31 6.40
C TRP A 120 14.75 -4.34 7.63
N LYS A 121 13.92 -3.30 7.79
CA LYS A 121 12.94 -3.17 8.85
C LYS A 121 11.52 -3.34 8.30
N LEU A 122 10.65 -3.90 9.14
CA LEU A 122 9.21 -3.93 8.94
C LEU A 122 8.54 -2.90 9.85
N THR A 123 7.32 -2.50 9.49
CA THR A 123 6.48 -1.70 10.41
C THR A 123 5.95 -2.56 11.55
N LYS A 124 5.35 -1.94 12.57
CA LYS A 124 4.70 -2.66 13.69
C LYS A 124 3.63 -3.67 13.22
N ARG A 125 3.04 -3.47 12.04
CA ARG A 125 2.07 -4.41 11.45
C ARG A 125 2.72 -5.73 11.01
N GLY A 126 4.04 -5.76 10.81
CA GLY A 126 4.77 -6.96 10.40
C GLY A 126 4.66 -7.26 8.91
N PHE A 127 4.90 -8.52 8.56
CA PHE A 127 4.83 -9.03 7.19
C PHE A 127 3.44 -9.65 6.95
N GLY A 128 2.52 -8.84 6.43
CA GLY A 128 1.12 -9.21 6.20
C GLY A 128 0.68 -8.96 4.76
N PRO A 129 -0.64 -8.92 4.49
CA PRO A 129 -1.18 -8.73 3.13
C PRO A 129 -0.67 -7.46 2.46
N TRP A 130 -0.47 -6.42 3.28
CA TRP A 130 0.29 -5.24 2.94
C TRP A 130 1.48 -5.14 3.89
N ALA A 131 2.69 -5.16 3.34
CA ALA A 131 3.91 -5.02 4.13
C ALA A 131 4.76 -3.86 3.60
N ARG A 132 5.36 -3.12 4.53
CA ARG A 132 6.31 -2.05 4.21
C ARG A 132 7.69 -2.47 4.68
N ILE A 133 8.59 -2.65 3.74
CA ILE A 133 9.99 -2.99 3.97
C ILE A 133 10.82 -1.72 3.77
N TYR A 134 11.60 -1.32 4.76
CA TYR A 134 12.33 -0.05 4.68
C TYR A 134 13.65 -0.09 5.46
N ARG A 135 14.56 0.82 5.10
CA ARG A 135 15.67 1.24 5.96
C ARG A 135 15.40 2.68 6.45
N PRO A 136 15.81 3.02 7.69
CA PRO A 136 15.78 4.41 8.14
C PRO A 136 16.51 5.31 7.14
N ALA A 137 15.92 6.47 6.84
CA ALA A 137 16.50 7.38 5.87
C ALA A 137 17.89 7.85 6.33
N GLN A 138 18.86 7.84 5.42
CA GLN A 138 20.17 8.44 5.61
C GLN A 138 20.22 9.70 4.76
N GLY A 139 20.17 10.88 5.39
CA GLY A 139 20.05 12.15 4.68
C GLY A 139 18.74 12.26 3.89
N SER A 140 18.84 12.49 2.58
CA SER A 140 17.71 12.55 1.65
C SER A 140 17.32 11.20 1.07
N GLU A 141 18.15 10.16 1.21
CA GLU A 141 17.90 8.86 0.60
C GLU A 141 16.93 8.03 1.45
N ARG A 142 15.84 7.60 0.80
CA ARG A 142 14.83 6.71 1.37
C ARG A 142 14.85 5.39 0.63
N ALA A 143 15.07 4.32 1.37
CA ALA A 143 14.95 2.96 0.85
C ALA A 143 13.67 2.34 1.43
N CYS A 144 12.61 2.25 0.63
CA CYS A 144 11.34 1.69 1.05
C CYS A 144 10.61 1.05 -0.14
N VAL A 145 10.12 -0.16 0.06
CA VAL A 145 9.29 -0.90 -0.90
C VAL A 145 8.00 -1.32 -0.22
N GLN A 146 6.88 -1.15 -0.91
CA GLN A 146 5.58 -1.68 -0.50
C GLN A 146 5.37 -3.05 -1.12
N LEU A 147 4.80 -3.97 -0.36
CA LEU A 147 4.35 -5.27 -0.84
C LEU A 147 2.83 -5.35 -0.79
N CYS A 148 2.25 -5.96 -1.83
CA CYS A 148 0.85 -6.37 -1.91
C CYS A 148 0.78 -7.87 -2.19
N ILE A 149 0.03 -8.62 -1.37
CA ILE A 149 -0.10 -10.07 -1.51
C ILE A 149 -1.59 -10.41 -1.67
N PRO A 150 -2.09 -10.54 -2.92
CA PRO A 150 -3.51 -10.75 -3.19
C PRO A 150 -4.09 -12.00 -2.51
N SER A 151 -3.36 -13.13 -2.50
CA SER A 151 -3.79 -14.38 -1.87
C SER A 151 -3.96 -14.28 -0.35
N TRP A 152 -3.38 -13.24 0.28
CA TRP A 152 -3.59 -12.93 1.70
C TRP A 152 -4.68 -11.87 1.91
N ASN A 153 -5.55 -11.66 0.91
CA ASN A 153 -6.64 -10.68 0.92
C ASN A 153 -6.14 -9.21 1.00
N ALA A 154 -5.00 -8.90 0.36
CA ALA A 154 -4.55 -7.51 0.22
C ALA A 154 -5.51 -6.68 -0.65
N LEU A 155 -6.06 -7.30 -1.71
CA LEU A 155 -7.03 -6.73 -2.64
C LEU A 155 -8.45 -7.20 -2.30
N ASP A 156 -8.96 -6.73 -1.15
CA ASP A 156 -10.29 -7.10 -0.65
C ASP A 156 -11.40 -6.79 -1.67
N THR A 157 -12.24 -7.80 -1.96
CA THR A 157 -13.25 -7.76 -3.02
C THR A 157 -14.28 -6.65 -2.87
N ARG A 158 -14.52 -6.15 -1.65
CA ARG A 158 -15.43 -5.02 -1.41
C ARG A 158 -14.93 -3.71 -2.04
N HIS A 159 -13.63 -3.60 -2.29
CA HIS A 159 -13.00 -2.38 -2.80
C HIS A 159 -12.34 -2.60 -4.17
N TRP A 160 -11.88 -3.82 -4.43
CA TRP A 160 -11.13 -4.17 -5.63
C TRP A 160 -11.87 -5.12 -6.58
N GLY A 161 -13.08 -5.56 -6.22
CA GLY A 161 -13.81 -6.58 -6.98
C GLY A 161 -12.96 -7.84 -7.15
N GLU A 162 -12.93 -8.39 -8.36
CA GLU A 162 -12.15 -9.59 -8.68
C GLU A 162 -10.70 -9.27 -9.09
N ALA A 163 -10.19 -8.05 -8.85
CA ALA A 163 -8.86 -7.65 -9.31
C ALA A 163 -7.75 -8.60 -8.82
N GLY A 164 -7.85 -9.11 -7.58
CA GLY A 164 -6.88 -10.05 -7.02
C GLY A 164 -6.81 -11.41 -7.72
N GLN A 165 -7.74 -11.72 -8.62
CA GLN A 165 -7.79 -12.96 -9.41
C GLN A 165 -7.37 -12.74 -10.88
N LEU A 166 -7.07 -11.50 -11.27
CA LEU A 166 -6.66 -11.19 -12.64
C LEU A 166 -5.27 -11.76 -12.95
N PRO A 167 -5.02 -12.13 -14.22
CA PRO A 167 -3.67 -12.46 -14.67
C PRO A 167 -2.67 -11.32 -14.40
N PRO A 168 -1.37 -11.60 -14.23
CA PRO A 168 -0.37 -10.62 -13.78
C PRO A 168 -0.35 -9.31 -14.58
N ALA A 169 -0.36 -9.41 -15.92
CA ALA A 169 -0.37 -8.25 -16.81
C ALA A 169 -1.64 -7.40 -16.66
N GLU A 170 -2.80 -8.04 -16.50
CA GLU A 170 -4.08 -7.35 -16.31
C GLU A 170 -4.16 -6.69 -14.93
N LEU A 171 -3.65 -7.38 -13.89
CA LEU A 171 -3.55 -6.84 -12.54
C LEU A 171 -2.63 -5.60 -12.52
N ALA A 172 -1.47 -5.67 -13.17
CA ALA A 172 -0.55 -4.54 -13.30
C ALA A 172 -1.23 -3.34 -13.98
N ARG A 173 -2.02 -3.60 -15.03
CA ARG A 173 -2.79 -2.56 -15.73
C ARG A 173 -3.85 -1.92 -14.82
N VAL A 174 -4.65 -2.70 -14.10
CA VAL A 174 -5.70 -2.18 -13.20
C VAL A 174 -5.09 -1.35 -12.07
N LEU A 175 -4.04 -1.86 -11.42
CA LEU A 175 -3.36 -1.14 -10.35
C LEU A 175 -2.63 0.10 -10.86
N GLY A 176 -2.07 0.06 -12.07
CA GLY A 176 -1.45 1.22 -12.72
C GLY A 176 -2.48 2.32 -13.07
N VAL A 177 -3.66 1.91 -13.53
CA VAL A 177 -4.81 2.81 -13.77
C VAL A 177 -5.27 3.47 -12.47
N TYR A 178 -5.30 2.72 -11.37
CA TYR A 178 -5.58 3.27 -10.04
C TYR A 178 -4.48 4.25 -9.61
N ALA A 179 -3.21 3.87 -9.74
CA ALA A 179 -2.08 4.68 -9.31
C ALA A 179 -1.95 6.00 -10.08
N SER A 180 -2.33 6.03 -11.36
CA SER A 180 -2.34 7.27 -12.15
C SER A 180 -3.48 8.22 -11.81
N ARG A 181 -4.57 7.72 -11.22
CA ARG A 181 -5.74 8.53 -10.81
C ARG A 181 -5.71 8.92 -9.34
N VAL A 182 -5.03 8.14 -8.51
CA VAL A 182 -5.02 8.27 -7.05
C VAL A 182 -3.57 8.47 -6.59
N MET A 183 -2.88 7.37 -6.33
CA MET A 183 -1.45 7.26 -6.07
C MET A 183 -1.09 5.76 -6.03
N THR A 184 0.20 5.40 -6.06
CA THR A 184 0.62 4.02 -5.80
C THR A 184 -0.03 3.47 -4.52
N PRO A 185 -0.74 2.32 -4.57
CA PRO A 185 -1.35 1.72 -3.40
C PRO A 185 -0.33 1.43 -2.29
N ARG A 186 -0.69 1.78 -1.05
CA ARG A 186 0.19 1.64 0.15
C ARG A 186 -0.46 0.85 1.28
N GLY A 187 -1.53 0.15 0.99
CA GLY A 187 -2.40 -0.47 1.99
C GLY A 187 -3.80 -0.66 1.44
N SER A 188 -4.79 -0.79 2.34
CA SER A 188 -6.18 -0.73 1.94
C SER A 188 -6.51 0.58 1.22
N THR A 189 -7.64 0.62 0.51
CA THR A 189 -8.11 1.84 -0.16
C THR A 189 -8.31 3.00 0.83
N ALA A 190 -8.75 2.71 2.06
CA ALA A 190 -8.86 3.70 3.13
C ALA A 190 -7.50 4.28 3.55
N VAL A 191 -6.48 3.42 3.71
CA VAL A 191 -5.10 3.87 4.02
C VAL A 191 -4.56 4.68 2.85
N THR A 192 -4.74 4.22 1.62
CA THR A 192 -4.26 4.93 0.42
C THR A 192 -4.93 6.30 0.26
N GLY A 193 -6.23 6.43 0.56
CA GLY A 193 -6.91 7.73 0.58
C GLY A 193 -6.36 8.69 1.63
N LEU A 194 -6.04 8.19 2.83
CA LEU A 194 -5.41 8.99 3.88
C LEU A 194 -4.01 9.47 3.47
N GLU A 195 -3.21 8.59 2.87
CA GLU A 195 -1.88 8.91 2.37
C GLU A 195 -1.95 9.92 1.21
N LEU A 196 -2.97 9.83 0.34
CA LEU A 196 -3.19 10.80 -0.74
C LEU A 196 -3.49 12.20 -0.18
N MET A 197 -4.42 12.29 0.76
CA MET A 197 -4.75 13.57 1.42
C MET A 197 -3.50 14.17 2.08
N THR A 198 -2.67 13.33 2.71
CA THR A 198 -1.40 13.76 3.33
C THR A 198 -0.35 14.16 2.30
N ALA A 199 -0.28 13.50 1.14
CA ALA A 199 0.67 13.82 0.08
C ALA A 199 0.32 15.13 -0.64
N LEU A 200 -0.98 15.36 -0.87
CA LEU A 200 -1.48 16.61 -1.46
C LEU A 200 -1.43 17.77 -0.48
N HIS A 201 -1.68 17.49 0.81
CA HIS A 201 -1.67 18.50 1.86
C HIS A 201 -0.85 18.05 3.09
N PRO A 202 0.49 18.18 3.02
CA PRO A 202 1.40 17.72 4.08
C PRO A 202 1.07 18.36 5.43
N PRO A 203 1.33 17.66 6.55
CA PRO A 203 0.95 18.11 7.89
C PRO A 203 1.71 19.36 8.35
N THR A 204 2.82 19.66 7.68
CA THR A 204 3.71 20.78 7.99
C THR A 204 4.09 21.54 6.73
N ARG A 205 4.22 22.86 6.86
CA ARG A 205 4.76 23.76 5.84
C ARG A 205 6.00 24.47 6.38
N ALA A 206 6.85 24.96 5.51
CA ALA A 206 7.98 25.80 5.91
C ALA A 206 7.47 27.20 6.29
N SER A 207 7.92 27.74 7.42
CA SER A 207 7.66 29.12 7.85
C SER A 207 8.30 30.13 6.89
N GLU A 208 8.01 31.41 7.12
CA GLU A 208 8.89 32.49 6.66
C GLU A 208 10.29 32.32 7.29
N PRO A 209 11.37 32.74 6.60
CA PRO A 209 12.71 32.72 7.17
C PRO A 209 12.78 33.59 8.44
N ASP A 210 13.45 33.10 9.47
CA ASP A 210 13.79 33.90 10.65
C ASP A 210 14.90 34.93 10.36
N GLU A 211 15.31 35.69 11.37
CA GLU A 211 16.38 36.69 11.27
C GLU A 211 17.72 36.11 10.78
N SER A 212 17.94 34.79 10.91
CA SER A 212 19.10 34.07 10.41
C SER A 212 18.91 33.47 9.00
N GLY A 213 17.76 33.71 8.37
CA GLY A 213 17.37 33.15 7.08
C GLY A 213 16.89 31.69 7.14
N LYS A 214 16.72 31.12 8.34
CA LYS A 214 16.33 29.71 8.53
C LYS A 214 14.81 29.59 8.57
N ARG A 215 14.28 28.62 7.82
CA ARG A 215 12.85 28.26 7.87
C ARG A 215 12.60 27.15 8.88
N HIS A 216 11.48 27.24 9.57
CA HIS A 216 11.03 26.29 10.57
C HIS A 216 9.83 25.49 10.07
N SER A 217 9.60 24.32 10.67
CA SER A 217 8.43 23.51 10.35
C SER A 217 7.22 24.00 11.15
N GLU A 218 6.23 24.55 10.47
CA GLU A 218 4.94 24.95 11.06
C GLU A 218 3.81 24.02 10.66
N HIS A 219 2.73 23.96 11.44
CA HIS A 219 1.51 23.24 11.05
C HIS A 219 0.94 23.82 9.75
N ASN A 220 0.50 22.96 8.83
CA ASN A 220 -0.12 23.42 7.59
C ASN A 220 -1.65 23.53 7.77
N PRO A 221 -2.25 24.73 7.73
CA PRO A 221 -3.69 24.91 7.96
C PRO A 221 -4.52 24.09 6.97
N GLY A 222 -5.51 23.36 7.47
CA GLY A 222 -6.37 22.50 6.63
C GLY A 222 -5.72 21.16 6.23
N SER A 223 -4.52 20.86 6.71
CA SER A 223 -3.96 19.50 6.67
C SER A 223 -4.59 18.62 7.73
N LEU A 224 -4.42 17.31 7.63
CA LEU A 224 -4.85 16.35 8.65
C LEU A 224 -4.04 16.44 9.95
N GLY A 225 -3.00 17.29 10.00
CA GLY A 225 -2.10 17.38 11.14
C GLY A 225 -1.22 16.13 11.31
N LYS A 226 -0.51 16.06 12.44
CA LYS A 226 0.35 14.92 12.79
C LYS A 226 -0.36 13.89 13.66
N ASP A 227 -1.44 14.30 14.30
CA ASP A 227 -2.16 13.49 15.27
C ASP A 227 -3.24 12.64 14.59
N PRO A 228 -3.57 11.47 15.15
CA PRO A 228 -4.67 10.66 14.64
C PRO A 228 -5.97 11.46 14.59
N VAL A 229 -6.67 11.38 13.46
CA VAL A 229 -7.99 11.98 13.32
C VAL A 229 -9.00 11.14 14.09
N ASP A 230 -9.79 11.78 14.96
CA ASP A 230 -10.87 11.12 15.66
C ASP A 230 -11.87 10.53 14.66
N CYS A 231 -12.20 9.25 14.84
CA CYS A 231 -13.18 8.58 14.00
C CYS A 231 -14.52 9.33 14.07
N ALA A 232 -15.08 9.68 12.92
CA ALA A 232 -16.43 10.20 12.84
C ALA A 232 -17.38 9.24 13.58
N ARG A 233 -18.27 9.80 14.42
CA ARG A 233 -19.25 9.00 15.16
C ARG A 233 -20.03 8.14 14.17
N ALA A 234 -20.07 6.83 14.42
CA ALA A 234 -20.83 5.91 13.58
C ALA A 234 -22.28 6.38 13.49
N ARG A 235 -22.75 6.63 12.27
CA ARG A 235 -24.16 6.93 12.02
C ARG A 235 -24.97 5.71 12.46
N PRO A 236 -25.98 5.86 13.32
CA PRO A 236 -26.82 4.74 13.71
C PRO A 236 -27.49 4.16 12.45
N PRO A 237 -27.67 2.82 12.38
CA PRO A 237 -28.40 2.22 11.26
C PRO A 237 -29.80 2.82 11.18
N THR A 238 -30.22 3.16 9.96
CA THR A 238 -31.58 3.68 9.70
C THR A 238 -32.60 2.65 10.17
N GLY A 239 -33.30 2.95 11.26
CA GLY A 239 -34.34 2.09 11.84
C GLY A 239 -34.32 1.99 13.37
N THR A 240 -33.24 2.34 14.06
CA THR A 240 -33.25 2.41 15.53
C THR A 240 -33.74 3.77 16.00
N ARG A 241 -34.98 3.81 16.51
CA ARG A 241 -35.49 4.94 17.30
C ARG A 241 -34.58 5.10 18.52
N CYS A 242 -33.75 6.13 18.52
CA CYS A 242 -32.84 6.43 19.62
C CYS A 242 -33.67 6.84 20.84
N SER A 243 -33.90 5.93 21.79
CA SER A 243 -34.45 6.32 23.09
C SER A 243 -33.44 7.25 23.76
N ARG A 244 -33.89 8.47 24.07
CA ARG A 244 -33.14 9.52 24.76
C ARG A 244 -32.86 9.13 26.21
N THR A 245 -32.04 8.12 26.46
CA THR A 245 -31.58 7.79 27.82
C THR A 245 -30.33 6.93 27.77
N CYS A 246 -29.22 7.49 27.29
CA CYS A 246 -27.87 7.01 27.60
C CYS A 246 -26.92 8.21 27.66
N ARG A 247 -26.98 8.98 28.75
CA ARG A 247 -25.80 9.69 29.25
C ARG A 247 -24.96 8.68 30.03
N GLY A 248 -23.65 8.64 29.79
CA GLY A 248 -22.73 7.82 30.57
C GLY A 248 -22.00 6.78 29.72
N SER A 249 -20.68 6.89 29.74
CA SER A 249 -19.68 6.00 29.15
C SER A 249 -19.94 4.52 29.45
N THR A 250 -20.37 3.73 28.45
CA THR A 250 -20.04 2.28 28.25
C THR A 250 -20.85 1.68 27.09
N CYS A 251 -20.44 1.92 25.85
CA CYS A 251 -21.05 1.27 24.68
C CYS A 251 -20.23 0.07 24.13
N ALA A 252 -19.07 -0.22 24.71
CA ALA A 252 -18.17 -1.27 24.22
C ALA A 252 -18.58 -2.71 24.66
N ALA A 253 -19.41 -2.88 25.69
CA ALA A 253 -19.60 -4.19 26.32
C ALA A 253 -20.81 -5.02 25.79
N ARG A 254 -21.75 -4.45 25.04
CA ARG A 254 -23.02 -5.14 24.70
C ARG A 254 -23.07 -5.85 23.34
N ARG A 255 -21.98 -5.93 22.58
CA ARG A 255 -21.96 -6.68 21.30
C ARG A 255 -21.76 -8.20 21.45
N ARG A 256 -21.40 -8.71 22.63
CA ARG A 256 -21.11 -10.15 22.83
C ARG A 256 -22.33 -11.04 23.11
N SER A 257 -23.53 -10.48 23.32
CA SER A 257 -24.70 -11.28 23.76
C SER A 257 -25.77 -11.49 22.69
N CYS A 258 -25.61 -10.96 21.47
CA CYS A 258 -26.65 -11.03 20.43
C CYS A 258 -26.49 -12.17 19.41
N SER A 259 -25.41 -12.97 19.49
CA SER A 259 -25.16 -14.09 18.54
C SER A 259 -25.56 -15.48 19.07
N ARG A 260 -26.27 -15.59 20.20
CA ARG A 260 -26.56 -16.90 20.85
C ARG A 260 -28.03 -17.22 21.16
N ARG A 261 -29.00 -16.65 20.42
CA ARG A 261 -30.41 -17.10 20.51
C ARG A 261 -31.07 -17.22 19.14
N ARG A 262 -30.92 -18.41 18.55
CA ARG A 262 -31.75 -19.13 17.56
C ARG A 262 -31.03 -20.49 17.50
N THR A 263 -31.51 -21.59 18.08
CA THR A 263 -32.74 -22.33 17.76
C THR A 263 -32.98 -23.41 18.85
N THR A 264 -34.14 -23.42 19.50
CA THR A 264 -34.73 -24.65 20.04
C THR A 264 -36.23 -24.60 19.73
N GLY A 265 -36.68 -25.55 18.90
CA GLY A 265 -38.06 -25.69 18.48
C GLY A 265 -38.96 -26.15 19.62
N ARG A 266 -40.19 -25.65 19.63
CA ARG A 266 -41.30 -26.21 20.39
C ARG A 266 -42.04 -27.20 19.50
N GLY A 267 -42.05 -28.46 19.89
CA GLY A 267 -43.08 -29.41 19.50
C GLY A 267 -44.19 -29.43 20.56
N ARG A 268 -45.42 -29.20 20.11
CA ARG A 268 -46.64 -29.89 20.52
C ARG A 268 -47.60 -29.80 19.35
#